data_AF-A0A818NMX6-F1
#
_entry.id   AF-A0A818NMX6-F1
#
_cell.length_a   1.000
_cell.length_b   1.000
_cell.length_c   1.000
_cell.angle_alpha   90.00
_cell.angle_beta   90.00
_cell.angle_gamma   90.00
#
_symmetry.space_group_name_H-M   'P 1'
#
loop_
_entity.id
_entity.type
_entity.pdbx_description
1 polymer ?
#
loop_
_entity_poly.entity_id
_entity_poly.type
_entity_poly.pdbx_seq_one_letter_code
_entity_poly.pdbx_strand_id
1 'polypeptide(L)'
;MTEMQIALIRLITQDKYTLQSFANFPLFSRSLRDFWGRRYNRLKCNTRATELIVDKSLNVVKGIKYRSKQNIGSPSFDMYGDFIIDCTGRYTSSPNWLNENFNLIVPTIQIHFGCSYVTFIGERFRIGDSSFDSALVISNPVDSPEKNVGFIVIPIRTIKTNNENSLGTSSTIAINCVNSEYPPNDSYENLLEWTKENLDPKYYTILKAAKVCSPLIPSRHAIDDRKYVESLGKKWPQNYILLGDSMCSFNPQYAQVISEECWFASTTNDWKTPTLKVIETDKYGQVKTYQRDGNSTSTNNPEPRIPIMIRFMQWYGYWFLQCASKSADVSTAFVRVVNQSRSPSLLMKPTTFFAVCCIALMNYLNLS
;
A
#
# COMPACT_ATOMS: atom_id res chain seq x y z
N MET A 1 5.91 2.42 19.63
CA MET A 1 7.02 2.11 20.56
C MET A 1 6.89 3.05 21.74
N THR A 2 6.90 2.54 22.96
CA THR A 2 7.09 3.41 24.13
C THR A 2 8.54 3.89 24.17
N GLU A 3 8.78 5.06 24.77
CA GLU A 3 10.15 5.59 24.93
C GLU A 3 11.09 4.57 25.59
N MET A 4 10.57 3.71 26.47
CA MET A 4 11.30 2.63 27.11
C MET A 4 11.87 1.58 26.13
N GLN A 5 11.16 1.23 25.06
CA GLN A 5 11.65 0.26 24.06
C GLN A 5 12.74 0.87 23.18
N ILE A 6 12.59 2.16 22.83
CA ILE A 6 13.63 2.91 22.11
C ILE A 6 14.87 3.03 22.98
N ALA A 7 14.69 3.34 24.28
CA ALA A 7 15.78 3.41 25.25
C ALA A 7 16.50 2.06 25.40
N LEU A 8 15.77 0.94 25.46
CA LEU A 8 16.37 -0.40 25.56
C LEU A 8 17.15 -0.79 24.29
N ILE A 9 16.60 -0.49 23.10
CA ILE A 9 17.33 -0.70 21.83
C ILE A 9 18.58 0.17 21.79
N ARG A 10 18.49 1.45 22.20
CA ARG A 10 19.65 2.35 22.31
C ARG A 10 20.71 1.79 23.27
N LEU A 11 20.30 1.26 24.42
CA LEU A 11 21.19 0.67 25.42
C LEU A 11 21.90 -0.59 24.90
N ILE A 12 21.14 -1.53 24.30
CA ILE A 12 21.68 -2.78 23.73
C ILE A 12 22.57 -2.49 22.52
N THR A 13 22.21 -1.51 21.69
CA THR A 13 23.00 -1.15 20.51
C THR A 13 24.10 -0.15 20.81
N GLN A 14 24.25 0.32 22.07
CA GLN A 14 25.17 1.40 22.45
C GLN A 14 25.02 2.64 21.56
N ASP A 15 23.78 3.01 21.22
CA ASP A 15 23.44 4.08 20.28
C ASP A 15 24.08 3.93 18.88
N LYS A 16 24.49 2.71 18.47
CA LYS A 16 25.05 2.49 17.13
C LYS A 16 24.02 2.69 16.01
N TYR A 17 22.73 2.61 16.33
CA TYR A 17 21.65 2.75 15.37
C TYR A 17 20.56 3.71 15.85
N THR A 18 20.08 4.58 14.94
CA THR A 18 18.82 5.31 15.14
C THR A 18 17.80 4.77 14.15
N LEU A 19 16.64 4.32 14.65
CA LEU A 19 15.59 3.75 13.81
C LEU A 19 14.69 4.85 13.27
N GLN A 20 14.42 4.81 11.96
CA GLN A 20 13.31 5.58 11.38
C GLN A 20 12.06 4.71 11.43
N SER A 21 11.26 4.90 12.48
CA SER A 21 10.23 3.94 12.89
C SER A 21 9.07 3.75 11.89
N PHE A 22 8.84 4.69 10.96
CA PHE A 22 7.75 4.60 9.99
C PHE A 22 8.14 3.83 8.72
N ALA A 23 9.43 3.76 8.38
CA ALA A 23 9.90 3.15 7.13
C ALA A 23 10.29 1.67 7.28
N ASN A 24 10.52 1.20 8.52
CA ASN A 24 10.87 -0.20 8.80
C ASN A 24 9.63 -1.00 9.22
N PHE A 25 8.82 -1.43 8.25
CA PHE A 25 7.56 -2.14 8.52
C PHE A 25 7.72 -3.45 9.33
N PRO A 26 8.72 -4.31 9.10
CA PRO A 26 8.92 -5.50 9.93
C PRO A 26 9.11 -5.16 11.41
N LEU A 27 9.88 -4.12 11.71
CA LEU A 27 10.06 -3.66 13.09
C LEU A 27 8.78 -3.02 13.63
N PHE A 28 8.16 -2.11 12.87
CA PHE A 28 6.93 -1.43 13.27
C PHE A 28 5.81 -2.43 13.60
N SER A 29 5.54 -3.37 12.69
CA SER A 29 4.51 -4.39 12.88
C SER A 29 4.81 -5.30 14.06
N ARG A 30 6.08 -5.65 14.29
CA ARG A 30 6.49 -6.42 15.47
C ARG A 30 6.28 -5.63 16.76
N SER A 31 6.68 -4.36 16.80
CA SER A 31 6.46 -3.50 17.96
C SER A 31 4.98 -3.33 18.30
N LEU A 32 4.11 -3.20 17.30
CA LEU A 32 2.65 -3.17 17.50
C LEU A 32 2.14 -4.49 18.09
N ARG A 33 2.55 -5.64 17.54
CA ARG A 33 2.15 -6.96 18.06
C ARG A 33 2.67 -7.22 19.47
N ASP A 34 3.91 -6.86 19.76
CA ASP A 34 4.50 -7.10 21.08
C ASP A 34 3.96 -6.14 22.13
N PHE A 35 3.69 -4.87 21.78
CA PHE A 35 3.16 -3.88 22.73
C PHE A 35 1.64 -3.97 22.91
N TRP A 36 0.86 -3.87 21.83
CA TRP A 36 -0.60 -3.90 21.90
C TRP A 36 -1.14 -5.33 21.85
N GLY A 37 -0.57 -6.16 20.98
CA GLY A 37 -1.02 -7.54 20.79
C GLY A 37 -0.88 -8.37 22.07
N ARG A 38 0.32 -8.48 22.65
CA ARG A 38 0.54 -9.32 23.85
C ARG A 38 -0.06 -8.75 25.13
N ARG A 39 -0.22 -7.43 25.23
CA ARG A 39 -0.69 -6.78 26.47
C ARG A 39 -2.17 -7.00 26.72
N TYR A 40 -2.97 -7.01 25.65
CA TYR A 40 -4.42 -7.11 25.74
C TYR A 40 -5.00 -8.36 25.06
N ASN A 41 -4.20 -9.11 24.29
CA ASN A 41 -4.65 -10.26 23.54
C ASN A 41 -3.76 -11.50 23.75
N ARG A 42 -4.34 -12.68 23.51
CA ARG A 42 -3.60 -13.94 23.43
C ARG A 42 -3.10 -14.16 22.01
N LEU A 43 -1.80 -13.99 21.79
CA LEU A 43 -1.20 -14.17 20.47
C LEU A 43 -0.71 -15.60 20.27
N LYS A 44 -1.20 -16.28 19.22
CA LYS A 44 -0.60 -17.52 18.71
C LYS A 44 0.29 -17.21 17.51
N CYS A 45 1.60 -17.24 17.71
CA CYS A 45 2.59 -17.05 16.65
C CYS A 45 2.85 -18.35 15.89
N ASN A 46 3.46 -18.24 14.70
CA ASN A 46 3.88 -19.37 13.87
C ASN A 46 2.74 -20.35 13.53
N THR A 47 1.51 -19.84 13.43
CA THR A 47 0.33 -20.61 13.04
C THR A 47 -0.22 -20.12 11.70
N ARG A 48 -1.00 -20.97 11.05
CA ARG A 48 -1.78 -20.65 9.84
C ARG A 48 -3.21 -21.12 10.07
N ALA A 49 -4.18 -20.21 9.93
CA ALA A 49 -5.58 -20.58 9.82
C ALA A 49 -5.80 -21.31 8.49
N THR A 50 -6.54 -22.41 8.52
CA THR A 50 -6.71 -23.31 7.36
C THR A 50 -8.15 -23.44 6.90
N GLU A 51 -9.11 -23.36 7.82
CA GLU A 51 -10.55 -23.53 7.54
C GLU A 51 -11.39 -22.73 8.54
N LEU A 52 -12.64 -22.44 8.16
CA LEU A 52 -13.68 -21.96 9.08
C LEU A 52 -14.36 -23.13 9.78
N ILE A 53 -14.70 -22.95 11.06
CA ILE A 53 -15.62 -23.82 11.78
C ILE A 53 -17.00 -23.17 11.70
N VAL A 54 -17.97 -23.85 11.09
CA VAL A 54 -19.26 -23.25 10.73
C VAL A 54 -20.45 -24.06 11.25
N ASP A 55 -21.57 -23.37 11.41
CA ASP A 55 -22.90 -23.98 11.51
C ASP A 55 -23.74 -23.53 10.32
N LYS A 56 -23.89 -24.43 9.36
CA LYS A 56 -24.60 -24.14 8.10
C LYS A 56 -26.09 -23.93 8.32
N SER A 57 -26.69 -24.58 9.33
CA SER A 57 -28.12 -24.46 9.62
C SER A 57 -28.48 -23.08 10.17
N LEU A 58 -27.57 -22.50 10.96
CA LEU A 58 -27.74 -21.17 11.55
C LEU A 58 -27.10 -20.05 10.70
N ASN A 59 -26.38 -20.40 9.64
CA ASN A 59 -25.55 -19.48 8.85
C ASN A 59 -24.56 -18.68 9.71
N VAL A 60 -23.77 -19.38 10.54
CA VAL A 60 -22.86 -18.76 11.52
C VAL A 60 -21.44 -19.32 11.39
N VAL A 61 -20.43 -18.46 11.53
CA VAL A 61 -19.04 -18.87 11.79
C VAL A 61 -18.80 -18.92 13.29
N LYS A 62 -18.30 -20.07 13.79
CA LYS A 62 -18.04 -20.34 15.21
C LYS A 62 -16.56 -20.32 15.59
N GLY A 63 -15.68 -20.30 14.60
CA GLY A 63 -14.23 -20.33 14.84
C GLY A 63 -13.42 -20.63 13.59
N ILE A 64 -12.16 -20.99 13.82
CA ILE A 64 -11.22 -21.40 12.79
C ILE A 64 -10.51 -22.69 13.18
N LYS A 65 -10.10 -23.46 12.17
CA LYS A 65 -9.03 -24.43 12.32
C LYS A 65 -7.70 -23.79 12.01
N TYR A 66 -6.66 -24.18 12.73
CA TYR A 66 -5.30 -23.71 12.48
C TYR A 66 -4.27 -24.82 12.69
N ARG A 67 -3.11 -24.66 12.05
CA ARG A 67 -1.96 -25.56 12.22
C ARG A 67 -0.68 -24.78 12.48
N SER A 68 0.32 -25.47 13.03
CA SER A 68 1.67 -24.91 13.19
C SER A 68 2.38 -24.81 11.83
N LYS A 69 3.05 -23.68 11.58
CA LYS A 69 3.92 -23.48 10.41
C LYS A 69 5.29 -24.14 10.56
N GLN A 70 5.71 -24.50 11.78
CA GLN A 70 7.05 -25.02 12.04
C GLN A 70 7.24 -26.46 11.56
N ASN A 71 6.18 -27.27 11.57
CA ASN A 71 6.24 -28.68 11.17
C ASN A 71 5.26 -28.96 10.03
N ILE A 72 5.80 -29.49 8.92
CA ILE A 72 5.01 -30.09 7.84
C ILE A 72 4.28 -31.32 8.44
N GLY A 73 2.97 -31.44 8.20
CA GLY A 73 2.15 -32.51 8.80
C GLY A 73 1.71 -32.26 10.24
N SER A 74 1.90 -31.05 10.80
CA SER A 74 1.37 -30.70 12.12
C SER A 74 -0.15 -30.91 12.20
N PRO A 75 -0.67 -31.43 13.33
CA PRO A 75 -2.11 -31.62 13.50
C PRO A 75 -2.86 -30.30 13.41
N SER A 76 -4.10 -30.39 12.94
CA SER A 76 -5.04 -29.28 12.95
C SER A 76 -5.63 -29.12 14.35
N PHE A 77 -5.77 -27.87 14.79
CA PHE A 77 -6.37 -27.50 16.07
C PHE A 77 -7.55 -26.58 15.84
N ASP A 78 -8.56 -26.71 16.68
CA ASP A 78 -9.73 -25.84 16.66
C ASP A 78 -9.52 -24.62 17.57
N MET A 79 -10.05 -23.48 17.15
CA MET A 79 -10.15 -22.27 17.95
C MET A 79 -11.52 -21.65 17.74
N TYR A 80 -12.34 -21.68 18.79
CA TYR A 80 -13.68 -21.10 18.80
C TYR A 80 -13.63 -19.63 19.21
N GLY A 81 -14.58 -18.85 18.70
CA GLY A 81 -14.76 -17.46 19.05
C GLY A 81 -16.17 -16.98 18.71
N ASP A 82 -16.67 -16.02 19.47
CA ASP A 82 -18.00 -15.44 19.25
C ASP A 82 -18.03 -14.53 18.00
N PHE A 83 -16.87 -14.01 17.60
CA PHE A 83 -16.72 -13.14 16.44
C PHE A 83 -15.35 -13.34 15.80
N ILE A 84 -15.32 -13.63 14.50
CA ILE A 84 -14.13 -13.95 13.73
C ILE A 84 -13.86 -12.79 12.76
N ILE A 85 -12.64 -12.26 12.80
CA ILE A 85 -12.20 -11.17 11.93
C ILE A 85 -11.06 -11.68 11.06
N ASP A 86 -11.25 -11.65 9.74
CA ASP A 86 -10.18 -11.95 8.79
C ASP A 86 -9.35 -10.70 8.48
N CYS A 87 -8.16 -10.64 9.07
CA CYS A 87 -7.13 -9.63 8.78
C CYS A 87 -5.93 -10.25 8.04
N THR A 88 -6.12 -11.26 7.19
CA THR A 88 -5.03 -11.95 6.48
C THR A 88 -4.50 -11.20 5.25
N GLY A 89 -5.07 -10.04 4.94
CA GLY A 89 -4.67 -9.17 3.85
C GLY A 89 -4.91 -9.77 2.47
N ARG A 90 -4.06 -9.41 1.50
CA ARG A 90 -4.20 -9.76 0.06
C ARG A 90 -4.27 -11.26 -0.23
N TYR A 91 -3.79 -12.09 0.69
CA TYR A 91 -3.77 -13.55 0.56
C TYR A 91 -4.92 -14.21 1.32
N THR A 92 -6.01 -13.49 1.54
CA THR A 92 -7.20 -14.01 2.19
C THR A 92 -7.72 -15.27 1.50
N SER A 93 -8.02 -16.28 2.31
CA SER A 93 -8.66 -17.52 1.86
C SER A 93 -10.18 -17.48 2.03
N SER A 94 -10.71 -16.35 2.52
CA SER A 94 -12.11 -16.22 2.93
C SER A 94 -13.11 -16.41 1.78
N PRO A 95 -12.88 -15.91 0.54
CA PRO A 95 -13.77 -16.23 -0.57
C PRO A 95 -13.88 -17.74 -0.83
N ASN A 96 -12.76 -18.48 -0.74
CA ASN A 96 -12.76 -19.92 -0.93
C ASN A 96 -13.48 -20.62 0.22
N TRP A 97 -13.18 -20.25 1.47
CA TRP A 97 -13.84 -20.84 2.64
C TRP A 97 -15.35 -20.58 2.65
N LEU A 98 -15.79 -19.39 2.25
CA LEU A 98 -17.20 -19.03 2.15
C LEU A 98 -17.91 -19.84 1.05
N ASN A 99 -17.25 -20.04 -0.09
CA ASN A 99 -17.78 -20.88 -1.16
C ASN A 99 -17.89 -22.35 -0.72
N GLU A 100 -16.83 -22.92 -0.14
CA GLU A 100 -16.80 -24.32 0.31
C GLU A 100 -17.83 -24.61 1.43
N ASN A 101 -18.00 -23.67 2.35
CA ASN A 101 -18.85 -23.88 3.52
C ASN A 101 -20.31 -23.50 3.28
N PHE A 102 -20.57 -22.43 2.54
CA PHE A 102 -21.91 -21.85 2.40
C PHE A 102 -22.37 -21.73 0.95
N ASN A 103 -21.58 -22.18 -0.03
CA ASN A 103 -21.83 -21.97 -1.46
C ASN A 103 -22.00 -20.47 -1.81
N LEU A 104 -21.25 -19.62 -1.11
CA LEU A 104 -21.28 -18.17 -1.28
C LEU A 104 -20.13 -17.69 -2.15
N ILE A 105 -20.48 -17.19 -3.33
CA ILE A 105 -19.56 -16.47 -4.21
C ILE A 105 -19.57 -15.01 -3.78
N VAL A 106 -18.42 -14.49 -3.36
CA VAL A 106 -18.26 -13.08 -3.00
C VAL A 106 -17.97 -12.27 -4.26
N PRO A 107 -18.87 -11.37 -4.70
CA PRO A 107 -18.62 -10.56 -5.89
C PRO A 107 -17.36 -9.74 -5.67
N THR A 108 -16.39 -9.90 -6.55
CA THR A 108 -15.07 -9.28 -6.43
C THR A 108 -14.73 -8.59 -7.73
N ILE A 109 -14.33 -7.32 -7.65
CA ILE A 109 -13.70 -6.62 -8.76
C ILE A 109 -12.20 -6.66 -8.54
N GLN A 110 -11.48 -7.05 -9.58
CA GLN A 110 -10.03 -6.97 -9.64
C GLN A 110 -9.65 -6.04 -10.78
N ILE A 111 -8.73 -5.13 -10.51
CA ILE A 111 -8.17 -4.20 -11.47
C ILE A 111 -6.68 -4.46 -11.47
N HIS A 112 -6.17 -4.97 -12.59
CA HIS A 112 -4.74 -4.97 -12.81
C HIS A 112 -4.33 -3.53 -13.12
N PHE A 113 -3.22 -3.04 -12.57
CA PHE A 113 -2.69 -1.70 -12.87
C PHE A 113 -1.27 -1.75 -13.43
N GLY A 114 -0.82 -2.94 -13.82
CA GLY A 114 0.39 -3.15 -14.61
C GLY A 114 1.70 -2.69 -13.95
N CYS A 115 1.74 -2.54 -12.62
CA CYS A 115 2.92 -2.09 -11.91
C CYS A 115 3.79 -3.23 -11.40
N SER A 116 5.10 -3.11 -11.56
CA SER A 116 6.06 -4.04 -11.02
C SER A 116 7.12 -3.31 -10.21
N TYR A 117 7.73 -4.01 -9.26
CA TYR A 117 8.79 -3.50 -8.41
C TYR A 117 9.94 -4.50 -8.36
N VAL A 118 11.16 -4.00 -8.24
CA VAL A 118 12.31 -4.75 -7.73
C VAL A 118 12.82 -3.98 -6.53
N THR A 119 12.78 -4.62 -5.35
CA THR A 119 13.07 -3.99 -4.07
C THR A 119 14.22 -4.70 -3.37
N PHE A 120 15.10 -3.95 -2.73
CA PHE A 120 16.20 -4.49 -1.92
C PHE A 120 16.62 -3.50 -0.84
N ILE A 121 17.44 -3.97 0.10
CA ILE A 121 18.04 -3.15 1.15
C ILE A 121 19.45 -2.76 0.68
N GLY A 122 19.78 -1.47 0.75
CA GLY A 122 21.10 -0.95 0.45
C GLY A 122 21.63 -0.02 1.53
N GLU A 123 22.94 -0.03 1.76
CA GLU A 123 23.64 1.05 2.46
C GLU A 123 23.99 2.16 1.45
N ARG A 124 23.71 3.41 1.80
CA ARG A 124 23.94 4.55 0.91
C ARG A 124 25.23 5.29 1.24
N PHE A 125 25.90 5.77 0.20
CA PHE A 125 27.12 6.57 0.26
C PHE A 125 26.88 7.92 -0.41
N ARG A 126 27.67 8.91 -0.02
CA ARG A 126 27.60 10.27 -0.54
C ARG A 126 27.82 10.28 -2.05
N ILE A 127 26.94 10.97 -2.76
CA ILE A 127 27.09 11.21 -4.20
C ILE A 127 27.48 12.66 -4.50
N GLY A 128 27.63 13.50 -3.48
CA GLY A 128 28.03 14.91 -3.63
C GLY A 128 26.86 15.85 -3.96
N ASP A 129 25.63 15.34 -3.93
CA ASP A 129 24.40 16.14 -4.05
C ASP A 129 23.63 16.09 -2.72
N SER A 130 23.67 17.20 -1.99
CA SER A 130 23.04 17.34 -0.68
C SER A 130 21.54 17.03 -0.66
N SER A 131 20.84 17.24 -1.78
CA SER A 131 19.40 16.98 -1.90
C SER A 131 19.12 15.48 -1.90
N PHE A 132 19.97 14.68 -2.54
CA PHE A 132 19.80 13.24 -2.62
C PHE A 132 20.48 12.50 -1.46
N ASP A 133 21.54 13.07 -0.89
CA ASP A 133 22.32 12.49 0.21
C ASP A 133 21.58 12.46 1.55
N SER A 134 20.53 13.28 1.72
CA SER A 134 19.79 13.40 2.99
C SER A 134 18.30 13.10 2.90
N ALA A 135 17.74 12.94 1.69
CA ALA A 135 16.30 12.88 1.48
C ALA A 135 15.77 11.46 1.18
N LEU A 136 14.49 11.30 1.52
CA LEU A 136 13.57 10.38 0.85
C LEU A 136 13.54 10.74 -0.65
N VAL A 137 13.86 9.77 -1.51
CA VAL A 137 13.79 9.95 -2.97
C VAL A 137 12.55 9.22 -3.46
N ILE A 138 11.63 9.92 -4.10
CA ILE A 138 10.46 9.32 -4.74
C ILE A 138 10.32 9.93 -6.12
N SER A 139 10.41 9.07 -7.13
CA SER A 139 10.11 9.36 -8.51
C SER A 139 9.04 8.39 -8.96
N ASN A 140 7.82 8.87 -9.17
CA ASN A 140 6.77 8.08 -9.76
C ASN A 140 6.82 8.20 -11.30
N PRO A 141 6.31 7.22 -12.06
CA PRO A 141 6.14 7.33 -13.51
C PRO A 141 4.95 8.25 -13.83
N VAL A 142 5.06 9.53 -13.44
CA VAL A 142 3.99 10.54 -13.60
C VAL A 142 3.76 10.88 -15.07
N ASP A 143 4.80 10.71 -15.90
CA ASP A 143 4.80 10.99 -17.34
C ASP A 143 4.46 9.73 -18.17
N SER A 144 3.82 8.72 -17.59
CA SER A 144 3.34 7.56 -18.35
C SER A 144 2.28 8.01 -19.39
N PRO A 145 2.36 7.58 -20.66
CA PRO A 145 3.15 6.46 -21.19
C PRO A 145 4.57 6.80 -21.69
N GLU A 146 4.98 8.06 -21.69
CA GLU A 146 6.31 8.48 -22.19
C GLU A 146 7.44 8.00 -21.28
N LYS A 147 7.21 7.94 -19.97
CA LYS A 147 8.13 7.33 -18.99
C LYS A 147 7.37 6.40 -18.06
N ASN A 148 7.67 5.11 -18.17
CA ASN A 148 7.01 4.05 -17.41
C ASN A 148 7.81 3.59 -16.19
N VAL A 149 8.89 4.30 -15.83
CA VAL A 149 9.82 3.89 -14.77
C VAL A 149 9.81 4.89 -13.61
N GLY A 150 9.89 4.36 -12.39
CA GLY A 150 10.04 5.11 -11.15
C GLY A 150 11.19 4.58 -10.28
N PHE A 151 11.56 5.37 -9.29
CA PHE A 151 12.68 5.11 -8.39
C PHE A 151 12.35 5.60 -6.99
N ILE A 152 12.57 4.76 -5.98
CA ILE A 152 12.19 5.02 -4.61
C ILE A 152 13.35 4.66 -3.68
N VAL A 153 13.69 5.56 -2.76
CA VAL A 153 14.67 5.35 -1.68
C VAL A 153 14.06 5.82 -0.37
N ILE A 154 13.80 4.88 0.54
CA ILE A 154 13.24 5.16 1.85
C ILE A 154 14.25 4.76 2.94
N PRO A 155 14.75 5.70 3.77
CA PRO A 155 15.67 5.39 4.84
C PRO A 155 14.96 4.57 5.94
N ILE A 156 15.51 3.41 6.30
CA ILE A 156 14.93 2.51 7.33
C ILE A 156 15.68 2.56 8.66
N ARG A 157 16.96 2.92 8.66
CA ARG A 157 17.78 3.15 9.87
C ARG A 157 19.03 3.95 9.56
N THR A 158 19.50 4.68 10.55
CA THR A 158 20.84 5.28 10.59
C THR A 158 21.82 4.30 11.25
N ILE A 159 23.02 4.17 10.68
CA ILE A 159 24.15 3.36 11.11
C ILE A 159 25.27 4.33 11.45
N LYS A 160 25.76 4.32 12.70
CA LYS A 160 26.99 5.07 13.03
C LYS A 160 28.17 4.43 12.30
N THR A 161 28.92 5.27 11.60
CA THR A 161 30.07 4.86 10.78
C THR A 161 31.15 5.92 10.89
N ASN A 162 32.40 5.47 10.93
CA ASN A 162 33.57 6.37 10.87
C ASN A 162 34.00 6.65 9.42
N ASN A 163 33.29 6.08 8.44
CA ASN A 163 33.54 6.33 7.03
C ASN A 163 32.85 7.64 6.61
N GLU A 164 33.64 8.68 6.34
CA GLU A 164 33.15 10.01 5.93
C GLU A 164 32.30 9.97 4.64
N ASN A 165 32.54 8.98 3.78
CA ASN A 165 31.80 8.78 2.53
C ASN A 165 30.48 8.02 2.73
N SER A 166 30.28 7.33 3.85
CA SER A 166 29.00 6.69 4.14
C SER A 166 28.01 7.73 4.63
N LEU A 167 26.76 7.63 4.18
CA LEU A 167 25.68 8.45 4.73
C LEU A 167 25.25 7.93 6.10
N GLY A 168 25.78 6.78 6.52
CA GLY A 168 25.35 6.12 7.74
C GLY A 168 23.86 5.80 7.67
N THR A 169 23.34 5.42 6.51
CA THR A 169 21.92 5.09 6.35
C THR A 169 21.76 3.80 5.57
N SER A 170 20.94 2.90 6.12
CA SER A 170 20.41 1.75 5.39
C SER A 170 18.99 2.10 4.93
N SER A 171 18.72 1.84 3.67
CA SER A 171 17.49 2.23 2.98
C SER A 171 16.86 1.05 2.26
N THR A 172 15.54 1.06 2.15
CA THR A 172 14.83 0.29 1.13
C THR A 172 14.96 1.05 -0.18
N ILE A 173 15.47 0.40 -1.20
CA ILE A 173 15.58 0.92 -2.57
C ILE A 173 14.65 0.10 -3.43
N ALA A 174 13.82 0.76 -4.22
CA ALA A 174 12.93 0.12 -5.17
C ALA A 174 12.98 0.81 -6.52
N ILE A 175 13.01 0.01 -7.59
CA ILE A 175 12.76 0.46 -8.95
C ILE A 175 11.41 -0.09 -9.35
N ASN A 176 10.56 0.75 -9.91
CA ASN A 176 9.22 0.33 -10.31
C ASN A 176 8.96 0.64 -11.77
N CYS A 177 8.20 -0.22 -12.42
CA CYS A 177 7.68 0.03 -13.77
C CYS A 177 6.15 0.02 -13.75
N VAL A 178 5.52 0.64 -14.74
CA VAL A 178 4.07 0.56 -15.02
C VAL A 178 3.83 0.02 -16.43
N ASN A 179 2.56 -0.08 -16.86
CA ASN A 179 2.18 -0.59 -18.18
C ASN A 179 2.68 -2.01 -18.50
N SER A 180 2.77 -2.86 -17.47
CA SER A 180 3.25 -4.24 -17.58
C SER A 180 4.70 -4.36 -18.05
N GLU A 181 5.51 -3.33 -17.82
CA GLU A 181 6.97 -3.41 -17.91
C GLU A 181 7.57 -3.93 -16.59
N TYR A 182 8.80 -4.43 -16.64
CA TYR A 182 9.46 -5.08 -15.51
C TYR A 182 10.94 -4.69 -15.41
N PRO A 183 11.42 -4.20 -14.24
CA PRO A 183 12.84 -4.07 -14.00
C PRO A 183 13.53 -5.45 -13.97
N PRO A 184 14.81 -5.54 -14.38
CA PRO A 184 15.62 -6.74 -14.18
C PRO A 184 15.68 -7.14 -12.70
N ASN A 185 15.72 -8.44 -12.43
CA ASN A 185 15.76 -8.96 -11.04
C ASN A 185 16.71 -10.16 -10.87
N ASP A 186 17.45 -10.49 -11.92
CA ASP A 186 18.37 -11.61 -12.01
C ASP A 186 19.73 -11.30 -11.37
N SER A 187 20.25 -10.09 -11.54
CA SER A 187 21.48 -9.61 -10.87
C SER A 187 21.41 -8.11 -10.57
N TYR A 188 22.26 -7.66 -9.65
CA TYR A 188 22.37 -6.23 -9.36
C TYR A 188 23.06 -5.48 -10.49
N GLU A 189 24.02 -6.12 -11.15
CA GLU A 189 24.76 -5.60 -12.29
C GLU A 189 23.81 -5.29 -13.46
N ASN A 190 22.91 -6.22 -13.78
CA ASN A 190 21.93 -6.05 -14.85
C ASN A 190 20.91 -4.96 -14.51
N LEU A 191 20.48 -4.89 -13.23
CA LEU A 191 19.62 -3.81 -12.76
C LEU A 191 20.31 -2.44 -12.85
N LEU A 192 21.61 -2.38 -12.54
CA LEU A 192 22.41 -1.16 -12.57
C LEU A 192 22.63 -0.66 -14.01
N GLU A 193 22.96 -1.56 -14.95
CA GLU A 193 23.07 -1.24 -16.37
C GLU A 193 21.74 -0.77 -16.95
N TRP A 194 20.66 -1.50 -16.66
CA TRP A 194 19.32 -1.11 -17.08
C TRP A 194 18.92 0.26 -16.52
N THR A 195 19.26 0.56 -15.27
CA THR A 195 19.01 1.88 -14.66
C THR A 195 19.76 2.99 -15.40
N LYS A 196 21.00 2.73 -15.83
CA LYS A 196 21.79 3.70 -16.59
C LYS A 196 21.12 4.10 -17.91
N GLU A 197 20.42 3.16 -18.54
CA GLU A 197 19.77 3.35 -19.84
C GLU A 197 18.37 3.96 -19.73
N ASN A 198 17.63 3.63 -18.66
CA ASN A 198 16.17 3.89 -18.59
C ASN A 198 15.77 4.97 -17.57
N LEU A 199 16.68 5.37 -16.68
CA LEU A 199 16.39 6.30 -15.58
C LEU A 199 17.33 7.52 -15.63
N ASP A 200 16.95 8.58 -14.91
CA ASP A 200 17.79 9.77 -14.77
C ASP A 200 19.19 9.39 -14.25
N PRO A 201 20.29 9.94 -14.81
CA PRO A 201 21.67 9.64 -14.39
C PRO A 201 21.93 9.78 -12.88
N LYS A 202 21.15 10.61 -12.18
CA LYS A 202 21.22 10.75 -10.72
C LYS A 202 20.83 9.45 -10.00
N TYR A 203 19.81 8.74 -10.47
CA TYR A 203 19.39 7.46 -9.87
C TYR A 203 20.43 6.37 -10.10
N TYR A 204 21.03 6.33 -11.29
CA TYR A 204 22.19 5.46 -11.55
C TYR A 204 23.35 5.76 -10.59
N THR A 205 23.65 7.03 -10.34
CA THR A 205 24.72 7.43 -9.40
C THR A 205 24.43 6.95 -7.97
N ILE A 206 23.17 7.05 -7.51
CA ILE A 206 22.74 6.53 -6.21
C ILE A 206 22.94 5.02 -6.13
N LEU A 207 22.51 4.27 -7.15
CA LEU A 207 22.68 2.80 -7.17
C LEU A 207 24.16 2.41 -7.23
N LYS A 208 24.94 3.04 -8.11
CA LYS A 208 26.37 2.75 -8.25
C LYS A 208 27.11 2.95 -6.93
N ALA A 209 26.73 3.95 -6.14
CA ALA A 209 27.32 4.22 -4.83
C ALA A 209 26.78 3.30 -3.73
N ALA A 210 25.62 2.65 -3.91
CA ALA A 210 24.98 1.85 -2.89
C ALA A 210 25.64 0.47 -2.74
N LYS A 211 25.78 0.02 -1.48
CA LYS A 211 26.15 -1.36 -1.17
C LYS A 211 24.89 -2.19 -0.95
N VAL A 212 24.66 -3.17 -1.81
CA VAL A 212 23.53 -4.10 -1.69
C VAL A 212 23.69 -4.97 -0.43
N CYS A 213 22.62 -5.04 0.37
CA CYS A 213 22.61 -5.71 1.67
C CYS A 213 21.53 -6.82 1.76
N SER A 214 20.75 -7.05 0.71
CA SER A 214 19.77 -8.13 0.61
C SER A 214 19.63 -8.62 -0.83
N PRO A 215 19.02 -9.79 -1.05
CA PRO A 215 18.58 -10.17 -2.39
C PRO A 215 17.64 -9.14 -3.02
N LEU A 216 17.58 -9.14 -4.36
CA LEU A 216 16.58 -8.42 -5.14
C LEU A 216 15.25 -9.17 -5.04
N ILE A 217 14.20 -8.48 -4.58
CA ILE A 217 12.87 -9.05 -4.42
C ILE A 217 11.95 -8.47 -5.49
N PRO A 218 11.58 -9.24 -6.53
CA PRO A 218 10.60 -8.80 -7.49
C PRO A 218 9.19 -8.88 -6.88
N SER A 219 8.36 -7.88 -7.15
CA SER A 219 6.93 -7.90 -6.93
C SER A 219 6.23 -7.56 -8.23
N ARG A 220 5.35 -8.45 -8.68
CA ARG A 220 4.52 -8.27 -9.89
C ARG A 220 3.03 -8.29 -9.55
N HIS A 221 2.70 -8.13 -8.27
CA HIS A 221 1.33 -8.17 -7.80
C HIS A 221 0.72 -6.78 -7.95
N ALA A 222 0.24 -6.52 -9.16
CA ALA A 222 -0.34 -5.25 -9.58
C ALA A 222 -1.87 -5.28 -9.57
N ILE A 223 -2.48 -5.86 -8.54
CA ILE A 223 -3.93 -6.03 -8.50
C ILE A 223 -4.49 -5.20 -7.35
N ASP A 224 -5.41 -4.30 -7.69
CA ASP A 224 -6.37 -3.75 -6.75
C ASP A 224 -7.55 -4.71 -6.71
N ASP A 225 -8.03 -5.04 -5.52
CA ASP A 225 -9.23 -5.85 -5.38
C ASP A 225 -10.24 -5.24 -4.43
N ARG A 226 -11.52 -5.44 -4.71
CA ARG A 226 -12.61 -5.08 -3.81
C ARG A 226 -13.65 -6.19 -3.78
N LYS A 227 -13.93 -6.68 -2.57
CA LYS A 227 -14.95 -7.70 -2.30
C LYS A 227 -16.21 -7.02 -1.79
N TYR A 228 -17.31 -7.17 -2.53
CA TYR A 228 -18.61 -6.55 -2.23
C TYR A 228 -19.42 -7.40 -1.25
N VAL A 229 -18.90 -7.58 -0.04
CA VAL A 229 -19.57 -8.36 1.02
C VAL A 229 -20.97 -7.83 1.34
N GLU A 230 -21.17 -6.52 1.19
CA GLU A 230 -22.44 -5.83 1.38
C GLU A 230 -23.54 -6.31 0.42
N SER A 231 -23.16 -6.72 -0.80
CA SER A 231 -24.10 -7.19 -1.83
C SER A 231 -24.74 -8.54 -1.48
N LEU A 232 -24.13 -9.31 -0.58
CA LEU A 232 -24.63 -10.61 -0.14
C LEU A 232 -25.74 -10.47 0.92
N GLY A 233 -25.84 -9.33 1.59
CA GLY A 233 -26.88 -9.04 2.58
C GLY A 233 -27.03 -10.18 3.60
N LYS A 234 -28.26 -10.69 3.76
CA LYS A 234 -28.59 -11.78 4.70
C LYS A 234 -27.92 -13.12 4.40
N LYS A 235 -27.37 -13.32 3.21
CA LYS A 235 -26.64 -14.54 2.86
C LYS A 235 -25.27 -14.58 3.56
N TRP A 236 -24.70 -13.42 3.91
CA TRP A 236 -23.45 -13.35 4.65
C TRP A 236 -23.58 -14.04 6.02
N PRO A 237 -22.63 -14.91 6.41
CA PRO A 237 -22.74 -15.62 7.68
C PRO A 237 -22.55 -14.66 8.86
N GLN A 238 -23.28 -14.91 9.94
CA GLN A 238 -23.11 -14.16 11.17
C GLN A 238 -21.73 -14.43 11.78
N ASN A 239 -21.28 -13.50 12.63
CA ASN A 239 -20.05 -13.59 13.40
C ASN A 239 -18.75 -13.63 12.59
N TYR A 240 -18.78 -13.13 11.35
CA TYR A 240 -17.61 -13.10 10.49
C TYR A 240 -17.50 -11.81 9.70
N ILE A 241 -16.31 -11.21 9.65
CA ILE A 241 -16.03 -10.03 8.83
C ILE A 241 -14.65 -10.11 8.17
N LEU A 242 -14.50 -9.40 7.06
CA LEU A 242 -13.22 -9.11 6.42
C LEU A 242 -12.76 -7.71 6.83
N LEU A 243 -11.47 -7.52 7.08
CA LEU A 243 -10.89 -6.23 7.43
C LEU A 243 -9.53 -5.99 6.74
N GLY A 244 -9.35 -4.75 6.26
CA GLY A 244 -8.15 -4.31 5.55
C GLY A 244 -8.05 -4.92 4.16
N ASP A 245 -6.83 -5.23 3.72
CA ASP A 245 -6.54 -5.83 2.42
C ASP A 245 -7.29 -7.17 2.16
N SER A 246 -7.86 -7.82 3.19
CA SER A 246 -8.72 -8.99 2.98
C SER A 246 -10.06 -8.63 2.35
N MET A 247 -10.58 -7.42 2.60
CA MET A 247 -11.82 -6.91 2.01
C MET A 247 -11.54 -6.09 0.74
N CYS A 248 -10.58 -5.17 0.81
CA CYS A 248 -10.25 -4.25 -0.27
C CYS A 248 -8.76 -3.94 -0.24
N SER A 249 -8.05 -4.24 -1.32
CA SER A 249 -6.64 -3.91 -1.48
C SER A 249 -6.45 -2.85 -2.57
N PHE A 250 -5.53 -1.92 -2.29
CA PHE A 250 -5.23 -0.80 -3.17
C PHE A 250 -3.77 -0.78 -3.61
N ASN A 251 -3.54 -0.10 -4.73
CA ASN A 251 -2.24 0.13 -5.30
C ASN A 251 -1.43 0.96 -4.30
N PRO A 252 -0.25 0.48 -3.86
CA PRO A 252 0.55 1.17 -2.86
C PRO A 252 1.17 2.48 -3.35
N GLN A 253 0.92 2.91 -4.60
CA GLN A 253 1.44 4.17 -5.17
C GLN A 253 1.25 5.40 -4.27
N TYR A 254 0.17 5.43 -3.48
CA TYR A 254 -0.12 6.55 -2.56
C TYR A 254 0.39 6.35 -1.13
N ALA A 255 0.96 5.19 -0.80
CA ALA A 255 1.50 4.85 0.52
C ALA A 255 0.52 5.07 1.71
N GLN A 256 -0.79 4.90 1.47
CA GLN A 256 -1.85 5.25 2.44
C GLN A 256 -2.48 4.05 3.16
N VAL A 257 -2.29 2.83 2.65
CA VAL A 257 -3.07 1.63 3.05
C VAL A 257 -3.03 1.37 4.57
N ILE A 258 -1.86 1.47 5.21
CA ILE A 258 -1.73 1.21 6.66
C ILE A 258 -2.55 2.22 7.49
N SER A 259 -2.56 3.49 7.07
CA SER A 259 -3.33 4.55 7.76
C SER A 259 -4.82 4.29 7.64
N GLU A 260 -5.29 3.88 6.46
CA GLU A 260 -6.70 3.53 6.22
C GLU A 260 -7.13 2.33 7.06
N GLU A 261 -6.32 1.27 7.09
CA GLU A 261 -6.60 0.08 7.91
C GLU A 261 -6.70 0.42 9.41
N CYS A 262 -5.78 1.25 9.91
CA CYS A 262 -5.80 1.71 11.30
C CYS A 262 -7.03 2.57 11.59
N TRP A 263 -7.42 3.45 10.65
CA TRP A 263 -8.60 4.29 10.81
C TRP A 263 -9.88 3.43 10.88
N PHE A 264 -10.07 2.51 9.93
CA PHE A 264 -11.21 1.59 9.91
C PHE A 264 -11.32 0.80 11.21
N ALA A 265 -10.21 0.25 11.72
CA ALA A 265 -10.21 -0.46 12.99
C ALA A 265 -10.61 0.45 14.16
N SER A 266 -10.12 1.69 14.20
CA SER A 266 -10.37 2.64 15.29
C SER A 266 -11.80 3.19 15.35
N THR A 267 -12.52 3.23 14.22
CA THR A 267 -13.90 3.73 14.16
C THR A 267 -14.94 2.70 14.55
N THR A 268 -14.54 1.44 14.76
CA THR A 268 -15.42 0.34 15.16
C THR A 268 -15.48 0.23 16.70
N ASN A 269 -16.19 1.13 17.37
CA ASN A 269 -16.31 1.10 18.84
C ASN A 269 -17.34 0.08 19.39
N ASP A 270 -18.07 -0.64 18.54
CA ASP A 270 -19.07 -1.63 18.97
C ASP A 270 -19.08 -2.89 18.08
N TRP A 271 -18.18 -3.83 18.39
CA TRP A 271 -18.08 -5.12 17.68
C TRP A 271 -19.20 -6.11 18.07
N LYS A 272 -20.06 -5.78 19.04
CA LYS A 272 -21.21 -6.63 19.45
C LYS A 272 -22.47 -6.41 18.61
N THR A 273 -22.42 -5.47 17.66
CA THR A 273 -23.56 -5.18 16.79
C THR A 273 -23.69 -6.26 15.70
N PRO A 274 -24.90 -6.81 15.45
CA PRO A 274 -25.12 -7.65 14.29
C PRO A 274 -24.84 -6.84 13.03
N THR A 275 -23.80 -7.23 12.29
CA THR A 275 -23.57 -7.01 10.86
C THR A 275 -23.82 -5.58 10.34
N LEU A 276 -22.74 -4.88 9.99
CA LEU A 276 -22.71 -3.78 9.00
C LEU A 276 -23.76 -2.67 9.20
N LYS A 277 -23.46 -1.72 10.08
CA LYS A 277 -23.87 -0.32 9.89
C LYS A 277 -22.64 0.58 9.79
N VAL A 278 -21.84 0.36 8.76
CA VAL A 278 -20.96 1.41 8.22
C VAL A 278 -21.14 1.35 6.71
N ILE A 279 -21.48 2.51 6.13
CA ILE A 279 -21.93 2.81 4.76
C ILE A 279 -23.46 2.97 4.67
N GLU A 280 -23.93 4.17 5.06
CA GLU A 280 -25.11 4.74 4.41
C GLU A 280 -24.69 5.16 2.98
N THR A 281 -25.21 4.47 1.98
CA THR A 281 -25.24 4.95 0.60
C THR A 281 -26.28 6.06 0.49
N ASP A 282 -26.02 7.07 -0.35
CA ASP A 282 -27.06 8.05 -0.69
C ASP A 282 -28.22 7.38 -1.46
N LYS A 283 -29.34 8.11 -1.62
CA LYS A 283 -30.62 7.65 -2.18
C LYS A 283 -30.56 7.04 -3.58
N TYR A 284 -29.40 6.95 -4.22
CA TYR A 284 -29.23 6.35 -5.55
C TYR A 284 -28.26 5.16 -5.60
N GLY A 285 -27.58 4.80 -4.51
CA GLY A 285 -26.88 3.51 -4.37
C GLY A 285 -25.82 3.20 -5.45
N GLN A 286 -25.34 4.20 -6.20
CA GLN A 286 -24.35 3.98 -7.27
C GLN A 286 -22.94 4.33 -6.81
N VAL A 287 -22.13 3.31 -6.53
CA VAL A 287 -20.67 3.42 -6.61
C VAL A 287 -20.27 3.09 -8.05
N LYS A 288 -19.94 4.12 -8.84
CA LYS A 288 -19.35 3.92 -10.16
C LYS A 288 -17.92 3.41 -10.00
N THR A 289 -17.71 2.16 -10.35
CA THR A 289 -16.41 1.49 -10.38
C THR A 289 -15.63 1.93 -11.61
N TYR A 290 -14.38 2.34 -11.41
CA TYR A 290 -13.44 2.60 -12.51
C TYR A 290 -12.58 1.37 -12.75
N GLN A 291 -12.80 0.67 -13.85
CA GLN A 291 -11.82 -0.26 -14.41
C GLN A 291 -10.82 0.53 -15.26
N ARG A 292 -9.54 0.41 -14.94
CA ARG A 292 -8.43 0.75 -15.85
C ARG A 292 -7.58 -0.50 -15.94
N ASP A 293 -7.82 -1.32 -16.97
CA ASP A 293 -6.74 -1.89 -17.78
C ASP A 293 -7.29 -2.63 -18.99
N GLY A 294 -6.66 -2.33 -20.13
CA GLY A 294 -6.74 -3.11 -21.34
C GLY A 294 -5.82 -4.31 -21.22
N ASN A 295 -6.43 -5.49 -21.10
CA ASN A 295 -6.06 -6.73 -21.79
C ASN A 295 -6.81 -7.90 -21.14
N SER A 296 -8.04 -8.15 -21.61
CA SER A 296 -8.60 -9.49 -21.60
C SER A 296 -8.67 -9.97 -23.03
N THR A 297 -8.12 -11.16 -23.28
CA THR A 297 -8.26 -11.96 -24.50
C THR A 297 -9.70 -12.47 -24.67
N SER A 298 -10.67 -11.57 -24.54
CA SER A 298 -12.06 -11.78 -24.92
C SER A 298 -12.31 -10.97 -26.19
N THR A 299 -12.19 -11.62 -27.33
CA THR A 299 -12.66 -11.12 -28.62
C THR A 299 -14.11 -10.64 -28.47
N ASN A 300 -14.36 -9.35 -28.73
CA ASN A 300 -15.62 -8.59 -28.64
C ASN A 300 -15.84 -7.75 -27.38
N ASN A 301 -15.02 -6.71 -27.15
CA ASN A 301 -15.49 -5.55 -26.36
C ASN A 301 -15.02 -4.21 -26.96
N PRO A 302 -15.93 -3.24 -27.17
CA PRO A 302 -15.57 -1.90 -27.62
C PRO A 302 -14.74 -1.18 -26.56
N GLU A 303 -13.76 -0.39 -26.97
CA GLU A 303 -12.94 0.45 -26.07
C GLU A 303 -13.84 1.19 -25.05
N PRO A 304 -13.63 1.04 -23.73
CA PRO A 304 -14.48 1.70 -22.76
C PRO A 304 -14.23 3.21 -22.82
N ARG A 305 -15.27 3.96 -23.19
CA ARG A 305 -15.24 5.43 -23.13
C ARG A 305 -14.96 5.87 -21.69
N ILE A 306 -13.78 6.43 -21.44
CA ILE A 306 -13.41 7.00 -20.14
C ILE A 306 -14.47 8.05 -19.78
N PRO A 307 -15.18 7.91 -18.63
CA PRO A 307 -16.19 8.86 -18.23
C PRO A 307 -15.63 10.28 -18.19
N ILE A 308 -16.42 11.26 -18.64
CA ILE A 308 -15.96 12.65 -18.75
C ILE A 308 -15.41 13.21 -17.43
N MET A 309 -15.97 12.76 -16.30
CA MET A 309 -15.51 13.13 -14.97
C MET A 309 -14.09 12.65 -14.67
N ILE A 310 -13.69 11.47 -15.13
CA ILE A 310 -12.30 10.99 -14.96
C ILE A 310 -11.34 11.76 -15.83
N ARG A 311 -11.71 12.02 -17.07
CA ARG A 311 -10.89 12.84 -17.98
C ARG A 311 -10.67 14.22 -17.37
N PHE A 312 -11.72 14.80 -16.79
CA PHE A 312 -11.64 16.03 -16.03
C PHE A 312 -10.74 15.92 -14.80
N MET A 313 -10.87 14.88 -13.97
CA MET A 313 -10.02 14.71 -12.78
C MET A 313 -8.54 14.47 -13.14
N GLN A 314 -8.25 13.75 -14.22
CA GLN A 314 -6.88 13.55 -14.72
C GLN A 314 -6.28 14.88 -15.21
N TRP A 315 -7.04 15.62 -16.02
CA TRP A 315 -6.66 16.96 -16.47
C TRP A 315 -6.43 17.91 -15.29
N TYR A 316 -7.38 17.95 -14.35
CA TYR A 316 -7.29 18.80 -13.16
C TYR A 316 -6.09 18.41 -12.30
N GLY A 317 -5.88 17.12 -12.06
CA GLY A 317 -4.76 16.61 -11.28
C GLY A 317 -3.40 17.00 -11.87
N TYR A 318 -3.24 16.89 -13.19
CA TYR A 318 -2.02 17.32 -13.88
C TYR A 318 -1.72 18.80 -13.62
N TRP A 319 -2.67 19.68 -13.93
CA TRP A 319 -2.49 21.12 -13.77
C TRP A 319 -2.41 21.54 -12.29
N PHE A 320 -3.12 20.84 -11.40
CA PHE A 320 -3.01 21.02 -9.96
C PHE A 320 -1.59 20.79 -9.47
N LEU A 321 -0.89 19.75 -9.94
CA LEU A 321 0.50 19.51 -9.56
C LEU A 321 1.43 20.61 -10.09
N GLN A 322 1.16 21.15 -11.28
CA GLN A 322 1.88 22.32 -11.82
C GLN A 322 1.62 23.59 -10.99
N CYS A 323 0.40 23.77 -10.47
CA CYS A 323 0.10 24.86 -9.52
C CYS A 323 0.81 24.65 -8.18
N ALA A 324 0.77 23.44 -7.65
CA ALA A 324 1.37 23.10 -6.37
C ALA A 324 2.88 23.36 -6.39
N SER A 325 3.58 23.01 -7.46
CA SER A 325 5.03 23.25 -7.59
C SER A 325 5.42 24.74 -7.54
N LYS A 326 4.47 25.64 -7.81
CA LYS A 326 4.67 27.10 -7.79
C LYS A 326 4.01 27.81 -6.61
N SER A 327 3.20 27.12 -5.80
CA SER A 327 2.41 27.70 -4.71
C SER A 327 2.53 26.91 -3.42
N ALA A 328 3.08 27.56 -2.39
CA ALA A 328 3.21 26.98 -1.04
C ALA A 328 1.85 26.61 -0.42
N ASP A 329 0.81 27.41 -0.66
CA ASP A 329 -0.53 27.16 -0.10
C ASP A 329 -1.19 25.94 -0.74
N VAL A 330 -1.12 25.81 -2.08
CA VAL A 330 -1.67 24.67 -2.82
C VAL A 330 -0.87 23.40 -2.48
N SER A 331 0.45 23.49 -2.40
CA SER A 331 1.30 22.40 -1.92
C SER A 331 0.97 21.96 -0.50
N THR A 332 0.77 22.90 0.43
CA THR A 332 0.40 22.59 1.82
C THR A 332 -0.97 21.92 1.88
N ALA A 333 -1.93 22.39 1.11
CA ALA A 333 -3.24 21.76 0.98
C ALA A 333 -3.13 20.32 0.45
N PHE A 334 -2.34 20.10 -0.59
CA PHE A 334 -2.06 18.79 -1.15
C PHE A 334 -1.45 17.84 -0.11
N VAL A 335 -0.37 18.27 0.56
CA VAL A 335 0.31 17.49 1.60
C VAL A 335 -0.65 17.13 2.74
N ARG A 336 -1.52 18.05 3.16
CA ARG A 336 -2.51 17.79 4.21
C ARG A 336 -3.55 16.75 3.80
N VAL A 337 -3.99 16.76 2.54
CA VAL A 337 -4.96 15.80 2.01
C VAL A 337 -4.33 14.43 1.79
N VAL A 338 -3.13 14.37 1.20
CA VAL A 338 -2.40 13.11 1.00
C VAL A 338 -2.04 12.44 2.34
N ASN A 339 -1.76 13.23 3.38
CA ASN A 339 -1.58 12.71 4.74
C ASN A 339 -2.88 12.48 5.51
N GLN A 340 -4.05 12.53 4.83
CA GLN A 340 -5.37 12.27 5.40
C GLN A 340 -5.74 13.17 6.61
N SER A 341 -5.04 14.29 6.79
CA SER A 341 -5.28 15.24 7.89
C SER A 341 -6.42 16.22 7.58
N ARG A 342 -6.84 16.31 6.31
CA ARG A 342 -7.92 17.16 5.81
C ARG A 342 -8.68 16.45 4.68
N SER A 343 -9.94 16.84 4.48
CA SER A 343 -10.81 16.32 3.42
C SER A 343 -10.30 16.65 2.01
N PRO A 344 -10.47 15.75 1.01
CA PRO A 344 -10.15 16.02 -0.39
C PRO A 344 -10.81 17.26 -0.99
N SER A 345 -11.96 17.69 -0.44
CA SER A 345 -12.66 18.93 -0.83
C SER A 345 -11.76 20.18 -0.73
N LEU A 346 -10.71 20.15 0.10
CA LEU A 346 -9.73 21.23 0.23
C LEU A 346 -8.99 21.51 -1.10
N LEU A 347 -8.80 20.50 -1.95
CA LEU A 347 -8.10 20.66 -3.24
C LEU A 347 -8.97 21.28 -4.34
N MET A 348 -10.28 21.35 -4.11
CA MET A 348 -11.30 21.84 -5.06
C MET A 348 -11.92 23.16 -4.61
N LYS A 349 -11.30 23.87 -3.65
CA LYS A 349 -11.76 25.21 -3.25
C LYS A 349 -11.80 26.13 -4.48
N PRO A 350 -12.77 27.06 -4.57
CA PRO A 350 -12.91 27.94 -5.74
C PRO A 350 -11.62 28.67 -6.13
N THR A 351 -10.85 29.12 -5.14
CA THR A 351 -9.56 29.78 -5.34
C THR A 351 -8.51 28.87 -5.98
N THR A 352 -8.37 27.65 -5.46
CA THR A 352 -7.47 26.63 -6.01
C THR A 352 -7.90 26.23 -7.41
N PHE A 353 -9.20 25.97 -7.60
CA PHE A 353 -9.76 25.59 -8.88
C PHE A 353 -9.49 26.65 -9.96
N PHE A 354 -9.73 27.93 -9.63
CA PHE A 354 -9.45 29.04 -10.54
C PHE A 354 -7.96 29.13 -10.89
N ALA A 355 -7.07 28.98 -9.91
CA ALA A 355 -5.62 28.98 -10.15
C ALA A 355 -5.19 27.85 -11.11
N VAL A 356 -5.77 26.65 -10.97
CA VAL A 356 -5.54 25.51 -11.88
C VAL A 356 -6.00 25.82 -13.29
N CYS A 357 -7.21 26.35 -13.44
CA CYS A 357 -7.73 26.76 -14.75
C CYS A 357 -6.89 27.86 -15.40
N CYS A 358 -6.44 28.85 -14.63
CA CYS A 358 -5.59 29.93 -15.15
C CYS A 358 -4.23 29.41 -15.67
N ILE A 359 -3.56 28.52 -14.91
CA ILE A 359 -2.28 27.95 -15.35
C ILE A 359 -2.47 27.10 -16.61
N ALA A 360 -3.51 26.28 -16.65
CA ALA A 360 -3.83 25.50 -17.84
C ALA A 360 -4.08 26.40 -19.06
N LEU A 361 -4.89 27.47 -18.89
CA LEU A 361 -5.21 28.40 -19.96
C LEU A 361 -3.99 29.17 -20.46
N MET A 362 -3.15 29.69 -19.57
CA MET A 362 -1.90 30.37 -19.94
C MET A 362 -1.00 29.46 -20.78
N ASN A 363 -0.88 28.20 -20.38
CA ASN A 363 -0.10 27.22 -21.14
C ASN A 363 -0.69 26.92 -22.52
N TYR A 364 -2.00 26.69 -22.63
CA TYR A 364 -2.67 26.47 -23.93
C TYR A 364 -2.56 27.66 -24.88
N LEU A 365 -2.44 28.87 -24.34
CA LEU A 365 -2.30 30.11 -25.12
C LEU A 365 -0.84 30.50 -25.39
N ASN A 366 0.15 29.69 -24.98
CA ASN A 366 1.58 30.01 -25.04
C ASN A 366 1.95 31.35 -24.37
N LEU A 367 1.18 31.76 -23.37
CA LEU A 367 1.47 32.93 -22.55
C LEU A 367 2.36 32.43 -21.39
N SER A 368 3.68 32.49 -21.59
CA SER A 368 4.69 32.05 -20.61
C SER A 368 4.76 32.97 -19.40
#